data_AF-A0A520XSN6-F1
#
_entry.id   AF-A0A520XSN6-F1
#
_cell.length_a   1.000
_cell.length_b   1.000
_cell.length_c   1.000
_cell.angle_alpha   90.00
_cell.angle_beta   90.00
_cell.angle_gamma   90.00
#
_symmetry.space_group_name_H-M   'P 1'
#
loop_
_entity.id
_entity.type
_entity.pdbx_description
1 polymer ?
#
loop_
_entity_poly.entity_id
_entity_poly.type
_entity_poly.pdbx_seq_one_letter_code
_entity_poly.pdbx_strand_id
1 'polypeptide(L)'
;MTEHPQGWALWVAGARPKTLPAAVVPVFVGTAAVADEEFVIWRFVAAMIVALALQIATNYANDYSDGIRGTDANRVGPLRLVGSGLASPTAVKRAIVLSFAVAGLAGLLLALAVSPWLLLVGVASMAAGWFYTGGSNPYGYLGLGEVFVFVFFGVVATVGSAFVQIESIDGLASVLSIPVGLFATALLVVN
;
A
#
# COMPACT_ATOMS: atom_id res chain seq x y z
N MET A 1 0.06 4.68 33.03
CA MET A 1 0.80 5.17 31.85
C MET A 1 0.99 3.98 30.94
N THR A 2 0.33 3.94 29.78
CA THR A 2 0.60 2.88 28.79
C THR A 2 1.98 3.14 28.22
N GLU A 3 2.93 2.23 28.43
CA GLU A 3 4.23 2.34 27.80
C GLU A 3 4.07 2.29 26.28
N HIS A 4 4.55 3.33 25.59
CA HIS A 4 4.59 3.34 24.14
C HIS A 4 5.85 2.60 23.66
N PRO A 5 5.77 1.85 22.55
CA PRO A 5 6.94 1.24 21.94
C PRO A 5 7.96 2.33 21.59
N GLN A 6 9.25 2.02 21.74
CA GLN A 6 10.35 2.95 21.47
C GLN A 6 11.25 2.48 20.33
N GLY A 7 12.05 3.39 19.79
CA GLY A 7 13.03 3.07 18.74
C GLY A 7 12.37 2.47 17.49
N TRP A 8 12.89 1.33 17.02
CA TRP A 8 12.39 0.67 15.80
C TRP A 8 10.96 0.13 15.94
N ALA A 9 10.56 -0.31 17.14
CA ALA A 9 9.23 -0.84 17.39
C ALA A 9 8.14 0.23 17.22
N LEU A 10 8.47 1.49 17.49
CA LEU A 10 7.59 2.64 17.23
C LEU A 10 7.29 2.79 15.73
N TRP A 11 8.32 2.67 14.88
CA TRP A 11 8.16 2.75 13.43
C TRP A 11 7.40 1.55 12.88
N VAL A 12 7.62 0.35 13.41
CA VAL A 12 6.81 -0.82 13.08
C VAL A 12 5.33 -0.61 13.42
N ALA A 13 5.03 -0.02 14.58
CA ALA A 13 3.66 0.34 14.93
C ALA A 13 3.07 1.35 13.94
N GLY A 14 3.82 2.39 13.56
CA GLY A 14 3.42 3.39 12.56
C GLY A 14 3.21 2.81 11.15
N ALA A 15 3.92 1.75 10.79
CA ALA A 15 3.73 1.00 9.54
C ALA A 15 2.42 0.19 9.50
N ARG A 16 1.70 0.08 10.63
CA ARG A 16 0.42 -0.62 10.82
C ARG A 16 0.43 -2.06 10.30
N PRO A 17 1.07 -3.00 11.02
CA PRO A 17 1.18 -4.40 10.59
C PRO A 17 -0.17 -5.06 10.27
N LYS A 18 -1.25 -4.63 10.95
CA LYS A 18 -2.61 -5.13 10.73
C LYS A 18 -3.19 -4.79 9.36
N THR A 19 -2.66 -3.79 8.65
CA THR A 19 -3.12 -3.44 7.29
C THR A 19 -2.27 -4.08 6.20
N LEU A 20 -1.08 -4.61 6.53
CA LEU A 20 -0.19 -5.23 5.54
C LEU A 20 -0.79 -6.46 4.82
N PRO A 21 -1.70 -7.26 5.41
CA PRO A 21 -2.37 -8.32 4.67
C PRO A 21 -3.09 -7.83 3.40
N ALA A 22 -3.62 -6.60 3.39
CA ALA A 22 -4.25 -6.02 2.19
C ALA A 22 -3.27 -5.86 1.02
N ALA A 23 -1.97 -5.73 1.30
CA ALA A 23 -0.92 -5.66 0.29
C ALA A 23 -0.34 -7.03 -0.08
N VAL A 24 -0.26 -7.95 0.88
CA VAL A 24 0.39 -9.27 0.71
C VAL A 24 -0.51 -10.25 -0.05
N VAL A 25 -1.77 -10.36 0.37
CA VAL A 25 -2.74 -11.31 -0.20
C VAL A 25 -2.90 -11.17 -1.71
N PRO A 26 -3.13 -9.98 -2.30
CA PRO A 26 -3.29 -9.84 -3.74
C PRO A 26 -2.07 -10.32 -4.54
N VAL A 27 -0.86 -10.12 -4.01
CA VAL A 27 0.37 -10.57 -4.70
C VAL A 27 0.43 -12.10 -4.76
N PHE A 28 0.19 -12.77 -3.63
CA PHE A 28 0.12 -14.23 -3.61
C PHE A 28 -0.99 -14.78 -4.51
N VAL A 29 -2.20 -14.21 -4.42
CA VAL A 29 -3.35 -14.68 -5.21
C VAL A 29 -3.11 -14.47 -6.69
N GLY A 30 -2.60 -13.31 -7.10
CA GLY A 30 -2.30 -13.02 -8.51
C GLY A 30 -1.23 -13.94 -9.08
N THR A 31 -0.13 -14.15 -8.36
CA THR A 31 0.92 -15.06 -8.80
C THR A 31 0.45 -16.52 -8.80
N ALA A 32 -0.37 -16.95 -7.84
CA ALA A 32 -0.92 -18.31 -7.80
C ALA A 32 -1.97 -18.57 -8.89
N ALA A 33 -2.65 -17.54 -9.39
CA ALA A 33 -3.63 -17.67 -10.48
C ALA A 33 -3.01 -18.17 -11.79
N VAL A 34 -1.70 -17.96 -11.95
CA VAL A 34 -0.93 -18.34 -13.13
C VAL A 34 0.15 -19.38 -12.78
N ALA A 35 -0.12 -20.24 -11.78
CA ALA A 35 0.85 -21.20 -11.26
C ALA A 35 1.23 -22.33 -12.25
N ASP A 36 0.47 -22.51 -13.33
CA ASP A 36 0.80 -23.43 -14.42
C ASP A 36 1.92 -22.89 -15.33
N GLU A 37 2.24 -21.59 -15.23
CA GLU A 37 3.31 -20.92 -15.95
C GLU A 37 4.63 -20.93 -15.16
N GLU A 38 5.74 -20.57 -15.80
CA GLU A 38 7.04 -20.52 -15.12
C GLU A 38 7.04 -19.48 -13.99
N PHE A 39 7.34 -19.94 -12.76
CA PHE A 39 7.43 -19.05 -11.60
C PHE A 39 8.75 -18.27 -11.57
N VAL A 40 8.68 -16.98 -11.90
CA VAL A 40 9.83 -16.07 -11.86
C VAL A 40 9.96 -15.45 -10.47
N ILE A 41 10.69 -16.14 -9.59
CA ILE A 41 10.82 -15.79 -8.16
C ILE A 41 11.20 -14.34 -7.89
N TRP A 42 12.13 -13.78 -8.68
CA TRP A 42 12.61 -12.42 -8.43
C TRP A 42 11.52 -11.38 -8.76
N ARG A 43 10.66 -11.64 -9.77
CA ARG A 43 9.53 -10.77 -10.13
C ARG A 43 8.46 -10.79 -9.04
N PHE A 44 8.21 -11.96 -8.45
CA PHE A 44 7.34 -12.10 -7.28
C PHE A 44 7.86 -11.32 -6.07
N VAL A 45 9.14 -11.47 -5.72
CA VAL A 45 9.76 -10.75 -4.60
C VAL A 45 9.72 -9.24 -4.84
N ALA A 46 10.02 -8.78 -6.06
CA ALA A 46 9.93 -7.36 -6.41
C ALA A 46 8.50 -6.83 -6.29
N ALA A 47 7.49 -7.57 -6.75
CA ALA A 47 6.08 -7.18 -6.60
C ALA A 47 5.66 -7.10 -5.13
N MET A 48 6.12 -8.04 -4.29
CA MET A 48 5.89 -8.01 -2.85
C MET A 48 6.52 -6.79 -2.18
N ILE A 49 7.75 -6.43 -2.57
CA ILE A 49 8.43 -5.22 -2.10
C ILE A 49 7.64 -3.97 -2.49
N VAL A 50 7.19 -3.87 -3.75
CA VAL A 50 6.35 -2.75 -4.22
C VAL A 50 5.08 -2.65 -3.38
N ALA A 51 4.32 -3.73 -3.25
CA ALA A 51 3.04 -3.73 -2.54
C ALA A 51 3.20 -3.32 -1.07
N LEU A 52 4.15 -3.93 -0.35
CA LEU A 52 4.43 -3.61 1.05
C LEU A 52 4.92 -2.18 1.23
N ALA A 53 5.88 -1.74 0.40
CA ALA A 53 6.44 -0.40 0.51
C ALA A 53 5.40 0.69 0.21
N LEU A 54 4.50 0.50 -0.75
CA LEU A 54 3.37 1.40 -1.03
C LEU A 54 2.38 1.45 0.14
N GLN A 55 2.02 0.30 0.71
CA GLN A 55 1.12 0.24 1.88
C GLN A 55 1.72 0.96 3.08
N ILE A 56 3.01 0.74 3.35
CA ILE A 56 3.75 1.39 4.44
C ILE A 56 3.84 2.90 4.19
N ALA A 57 4.18 3.32 2.96
CA ALA A 57 4.22 4.74 2.59
C ALA A 57 2.87 5.42 2.81
N THR A 58 1.77 4.76 2.40
CA THR A 58 0.40 5.25 2.59
C THR A 58 0.03 5.33 4.07
N ASN A 59 0.41 4.35 4.89
CA ASN A 59 0.17 4.38 6.33
C ASN A 59 0.87 5.57 7.00
N TYR A 60 2.13 5.85 6.64
CA TYR A 60 2.85 7.03 7.13
C TYR A 60 2.29 8.33 6.56
N ALA A 61 1.84 8.35 5.30
CA ALA A 61 1.20 9.51 4.69
C ALA A 61 -0.09 9.88 5.43
N ASN A 62 -0.89 8.87 5.78
CA ASN A 62 -2.08 9.03 6.60
C ASN A 62 -1.72 9.56 7.99
N ASP A 63 -0.70 8.99 8.64
CA ASP A 63 -0.22 9.43 9.96
C ASP A 63 0.22 10.91 9.96
N TYR A 64 1.09 11.27 9.01
CA TYR A 64 1.57 12.62 8.84
C TYR A 64 0.43 13.61 8.57
N SER A 65 -0.43 13.27 7.60
CA SER A 65 -1.48 14.15 7.09
C SER A 65 -2.59 14.40 8.11
N ASP A 66 -3.00 13.38 8.87
CA ASP A 66 -4.00 13.51 9.94
C ASP A 66 -3.40 14.25 11.15
N GLY A 67 -2.14 13.94 11.50
CA GLY A 67 -1.45 14.54 12.64
C GLY A 67 -1.22 16.04 12.48
N ILE A 68 -0.80 16.51 11.30
CA ILE A 68 -0.62 17.96 11.06
C ILE A 68 -1.94 18.73 10.99
N ARG A 69 -3.05 18.09 10.59
CA ARG A 69 -4.37 18.72 10.51
C ARG A 69 -5.08 18.80 11.86
N GLY A 70 -4.59 18.07 12.86
CA GLY A 70 -5.22 18.00 14.18
C GLY A 70 -6.41 17.04 14.27
N THR A 71 -6.71 16.29 13.21
CA THR A 71 -7.78 15.28 13.16
C THR A 71 -7.62 14.21 14.25
N ASP A 72 -6.37 13.95 14.67
CA ASP A 72 -6.04 12.93 15.68
C ASP A 72 -6.12 13.41 17.14
N ALA A 73 -6.46 14.67 17.43
CA ALA A 73 -6.35 15.24 18.79
C ALA A 73 -7.26 14.56 19.85
N ASN A 74 -8.41 14.02 19.44
CA ASN A 74 -9.38 13.35 20.34
C ASN A 74 -9.71 11.92 19.88
N ARG A 75 -8.81 11.28 19.11
CA ARG A 75 -9.08 9.99 18.47
C ARG A 75 -8.92 8.83 19.46
N VAL A 76 -9.88 7.89 19.42
CA VAL A 76 -9.75 6.56 20.01
C VAL A 76 -9.39 5.59 18.88
N GLY A 77 -8.15 5.11 18.83
CA GLY A 77 -7.68 4.24 17.75
C GLY A 77 -6.20 3.86 17.86
N PRO A 78 -5.66 3.12 16.86
CA PRO A 78 -4.24 2.77 16.80
C PRO A 78 -3.31 3.97 16.94
N LEU A 79 -2.14 3.73 17.53
CA LEU A 79 -1.10 4.74 17.75
C LEU A 79 -0.79 5.53 16.48
N ARG A 80 -0.74 6.86 16.60
CA ARG A 80 -0.34 7.78 15.53
C ARG A 80 0.95 8.49 15.92
N LEU A 81 1.97 8.44 15.08
CA LEU A 81 3.29 8.98 15.39
C LEU A 81 3.27 10.50 15.56
N VAL A 82 2.70 11.22 14.59
CA VAL A 82 2.66 12.68 14.59
C VAL A 82 1.61 13.20 15.57
N GLY A 83 0.39 12.67 15.52
CA GLY A 83 -0.72 13.11 16.37
C GLY A 83 -0.47 12.94 17.87
N SER A 84 0.33 11.95 18.27
CA SER A 84 0.71 11.73 19.68
C SER A 84 2.00 12.44 20.11
N GLY A 85 2.68 13.14 19.19
CA GLY A 85 3.96 13.78 19.46
C GLY A 85 5.15 12.82 19.63
N LEU A 86 4.97 11.52 19.36
CA LEU A 86 6.02 10.50 19.47
C LEU A 86 7.07 10.57 18.36
N ALA A 87 6.74 11.16 17.21
CA ALA A 87 7.71 11.49 16.16
C ALA A 87 7.42 12.85 15.53
N SER A 88 8.47 13.53 15.08
CA SER A 88 8.31 14.81 14.38
C SER A 88 7.69 14.62 13.00
N PRO A 89 6.86 15.57 12.51
CA PRO A 89 6.30 15.52 11.15
C PRO A 89 7.38 15.35 10.08
N THR A 90 8.53 16.00 10.26
CA THR A 90 9.68 15.90 9.33
C THR A 90 10.25 14.49 9.28
N ALA A 91 10.35 13.79 10.42
CA ALA A 91 10.84 12.42 10.46
C ALA A 91 9.86 11.47 9.74
N VAL A 92 8.55 11.59 9.98
CA VAL A 92 7.54 10.77 9.30
C VAL A 92 7.52 11.08 7.80
N LYS A 93 7.67 12.34 7.39
CA LYS A 93 7.80 12.72 5.98
C LYS A 93 9.01 12.05 5.30
N ARG A 94 10.14 11.92 5.98
CA ARG A 94 11.30 11.16 5.47
C ARG A 94 10.96 9.67 5.31
N ALA A 95 10.25 9.08 6.27
CA ALA A 95 9.82 7.68 6.17
C ALA A 95 8.88 7.42 4.98
N ILE A 96 7.98 8.36 4.67
CA ILE A 96 7.13 8.32 3.47
C ILE A 96 8.00 8.30 2.21
N VAL A 97 8.92 9.25 2.07
CA VAL A 97 9.78 9.37 0.89
C VAL A 97 10.65 8.13 0.70
N LEU A 98 11.24 7.61 1.77
CA LEU A 98 12.05 6.38 1.71
C LEU A 98 11.22 5.18 1.27
N SER A 99 10.01 5.02 1.83
CA SER A 99 9.12 3.90 1.46
C SER A 99 8.67 3.99 0.00
N PHE A 100 8.32 5.19 -0.47
CA PHE A 100 8.00 5.41 -1.88
C PHE A 100 9.22 5.23 -2.80
N ALA A 101 10.42 5.58 -2.37
CA ALA A 101 11.64 5.33 -3.14
C ALA A 101 11.90 3.82 -3.28
N VAL A 102 11.73 3.04 -2.22
CA VAL A 102 11.83 1.57 -2.26
C VAL A 102 10.83 0.98 -3.25
N ALA A 103 9.56 1.40 -3.18
CA ALA A 103 8.54 1.00 -4.13
C ALA A 103 8.90 1.39 -5.58
N GLY A 104 9.36 2.63 -5.79
CA GLY A 104 9.74 3.14 -7.10
C GLY A 104 10.92 2.40 -7.71
N LEU A 105 11.94 2.06 -6.91
CA LEU A 105 13.10 1.29 -7.39
C LEU A 105 12.71 -0.14 -7.77
N ALA A 106 11.97 -0.85 -6.92
CA ALA A 106 11.51 -2.21 -7.24
C ALA A 106 10.52 -2.22 -8.43
N GLY A 107 9.63 -1.23 -8.50
CA GLY A 107 8.70 -1.06 -9.62
C GLY A 107 9.41 -0.71 -10.93
N LEU A 108 10.47 0.10 -10.89
CA LEU A 108 11.30 0.39 -12.05
C LEU A 108 11.99 -0.87 -12.57
N LEU A 109 12.54 -1.71 -11.69
CA LEU A 109 13.15 -2.99 -12.09
C LEU A 109 12.13 -3.90 -12.79
N LEU A 110 10.91 -4.00 -12.26
CA LEU A 110 9.83 -4.74 -12.92
C LEU A 110 9.47 -4.15 -14.28
N ALA A 111 9.35 -2.82 -14.37
CA ALA A 111 9.00 -2.16 -15.63
C ALA A 111 10.05 -2.37 -16.73
N LEU A 112 11.34 -2.35 -16.36
CA LEU A 112 12.43 -2.58 -17.30
C LEU A 112 12.48 -4.04 -17.80
N ALA A 113 12.06 -5.00 -16.97
CA ALA A 113 12.17 -6.41 -17.28
C ALA A 113 10.90 -7.07 -17.84
N VAL A 114 9.75 -6.40 -17.69
CA VAL A 114 8.42 -6.91 -18.09
C VAL A 114 7.77 -5.96 -19.08
N SER A 115 7.43 -4.74 -18.65
CA SER A 115 6.74 -3.78 -19.51
C SER A 115 6.86 -2.34 -19.00
N PRO A 116 7.21 -1.36 -19.87
CA PRO A 116 7.24 0.05 -19.50
C PRO A 116 5.90 0.60 -18.98
N TRP A 117 4.77 -0.01 -19.35
CA TRP A 117 3.45 0.39 -18.86
C TRP A 117 3.32 0.27 -17.33
N LEU A 118 4.12 -0.60 -16.69
CA LEU A 118 4.17 -0.71 -15.23
C LEU A 118 4.64 0.58 -14.56
N LEU A 119 5.35 1.47 -15.26
CA LEU A 119 5.70 2.80 -14.74
C LEU A 119 4.45 3.65 -14.51
N LEU A 120 3.49 3.61 -15.43
CA LEU A 120 2.24 4.37 -15.31
C LEU A 120 1.38 3.81 -14.19
N VAL A 121 1.30 2.48 -14.06
CA VAL A 121 0.63 1.82 -12.94
C VAL A 121 1.28 2.16 -11.59
N GLY A 122 2.61 2.16 -11.53
CA GLY A 122 3.37 2.52 -10.34
C GLY A 122 3.14 3.98 -9.92
N VAL A 123 3.25 4.93 -10.86
CA VAL A 123 2.98 6.36 -10.61
C VAL A 123 1.55 6.57 -10.14
N ALA A 124 0.56 5.93 -10.80
CA ALA A 124 -0.83 6.00 -10.38
C ALA A 124 -1.05 5.46 -8.95
N SER A 125 -0.38 4.36 -8.60
CA SER A 125 -0.47 3.75 -7.26
C SER A 125 0.17 4.62 -6.17
N MET A 126 1.32 5.25 -6.46
CA MET A 126 1.96 6.21 -5.55
C MET A 126 1.10 7.46 -5.36
N ALA A 127 0.51 7.97 -6.45
CA ALA A 127 -0.40 9.11 -6.42
C ALA A 127 -1.65 8.80 -5.59
N ALA A 128 -2.26 7.63 -5.77
CA ALA A 128 -3.37 7.18 -4.95
C ALA A 128 -2.99 7.14 -3.46
N GLY A 129 -1.88 6.48 -3.12
CA GLY A 129 -1.40 6.42 -1.73
C GLY A 129 -1.18 7.80 -1.10
N TRP A 130 -0.66 8.77 -1.84
CA TRP A 130 -0.46 10.13 -1.33
C TRP A 130 -1.76 10.94 -1.23
N PHE A 131 -2.57 11.00 -2.29
CA PHE A 131 -3.76 11.84 -2.34
C PHE A 131 -4.96 11.29 -1.57
N TYR A 132 -4.84 10.07 -1.03
CA TYR A 132 -5.84 9.52 -0.12
C TYR A 132 -6.06 10.43 1.10
N THR A 133 -4.99 10.86 1.77
CA THR A 133 -5.04 11.81 2.91
C THR A 133 -4.22 13.09 2.70
N GLY A 134 -3.25 13.08 1.79
CA GLY A 134 -2.37 14.20 1.47
C GLY A 134 -3.00 15.17 0.47
N GLY A 135 -2.46 16.40 0.41
CA GLY A 135 -2.91 17.43 -0.53
C GLY A 135 -4.04 18.32 -0.01
N SER A 136 -4.50 19.24 -0.86
CA SER A 136 -5.54 20.23 -0.52
C SER A 136 -6.96 19.66 -0.53
N ASN A 137 -7.22 18.61 -1.32
CA ASN A 137 -8.52 17.94 -1.40
C ASN A 137 -8.34 16.40 -1.40
N PRO A 138 -8.15 15.78 -0.23
CA PRO A 138 -7.87 14.36 -0.14
C PRO A 138 -9.15 13.55 -0.36
N TYR A 139 -9.10 12.62 -1.31
CA TYR A 139 -10.32 11.89 -1.70
C TYR A 139 -10.79 10.90 -0.64
N GLY A 140 -9.94 10.54 0.34
CA GLY A 140 -10.34 9.72 1.48
C GLY A 140 -11.45 10.36 2.33
N TYR A 141 -11.54 11.70 2.33
CA TYR A 141 -12.62 12.42 3.02
C TYR A 141 -13.86 12.65 2.13
N LEU A 142 -13.83 12.23 0.86
CA LEU A 142 -14.95 12.32 -0.07
C LEU A 142 -15.82 11.05 -0.12
N GLY A 143 -15.55 10.07 0.77
CA GLY A 143 -16.28 8.79 0.80
C GLY A 143 -15.91 7.85 -0.36
N LEU A 144 -14.74 8.05 -0.98
CA LEU A 144 -14.27 7.24 -2.10
C LEU A 144 -13.24 6.17 -1.69
N GLY A 145 -12.89 6.08 -0.41
CA GLY A 145 -11.79 5.22 0.07
C GLY A 145 -11.97 3.76 -0.32
N GLU A 146 -13.18 3.22 -0.17
CA GLU A 146 -13.54 1.84 -0.49
C GLU A 146 -13.33 1.51 -1.97
N VAL A 147 -13.66 2.45 -2.87
CA VAL A 147 -13.48 2.30 -4.32
C VAL A 147 -12.00 2.24 -4.66
N PHE A 148 -11.20 3.14 -4.08
CA PHE A 148 -9.76 3.16 -4.32
C PHE A 148 -9.06 1.93 -3.74
N VAL A 149 -9.46 1.47 -2.56
CA VAL A 149 -8.91 0.23 -1.98
C VAL A 149 -9.26 -0.96 -2.86
N PHE A 150 -10.51 -1.08 -3.32
CA PHE A 150 -10.91 -2.14 -4.24
C PHE A 150 -10.09 -2.10 -5.54
N VAL A 151 -9.91 -0.93 -6.14
CA VAL A 151 -9.15 -0.77 -7.40
C VAL A 151 -7.67 -1.09 -7.20
N PHE A 152 -6.99 -0.48 -6.23
CA PHE A 152 -5.54 -0.58 -6.12
C PHE A 152 -5.08 -1.84 -5.38
N PHE A 153 -5.72 -2.20 -4.26
CA PHE A 153 -5.37 -3.39 -3.49
C PHE A 153 -6.06 -4.66 -3.98
N GLY A 154 -7.21 -4.54 -4.67
CA GLY A 154 -7.85 -5.67 -5.36
C GLY A 154 -7.34 -5.81 -6.78
N VAL A 155 -7.91 -5.04 -7.70
CA VAL A 155 -7.72 -5.20 -9.15
C VAL A 155 -6.25 -5.04 -9.57
N VAL A 156 -5.65 -3.89 -9.30
CA VAL A 156 -4.29 -3.57 -9.75
C VAL A 156 -3.26 -4.49 -9.12
N ALA A 157 -3.32 -4.71 -7.80
CA ALA A 157 -2.34 -5.56 -7.12
C ALA A 157 -2.47 -7.04 -7.54
N THR A 158 -3.68 -7.60 -7.64
CA THR A 158 -3.86 -9.01 -8.03
C THR A 158 -3.53 -9.23 -9.50
N VAL A 159 -4.14 -8.46 -10.41
CA VAL A 159 -3.90 -8.62 -11.85
C VAL A 159 -2.47 -8.25 -12.22
N GLY A 160 -1.92 -7.19 -11.62
CA GLY A 160 -0.53 -6.79 -11.82
C GLY A 160 0.46 -7.87 -11.37
N SER A 161 0.17 -8.59 -10.28
CA SER A 161 1.03 -9.67 -9.78
C SER A 161 1.00 -10.93 -10.66
N ALA A 162 -0.12 -11.19 -11.35
CA ALA A 162 -0.17 -12.19 -12.42
C ALA A 162 0.60 -11.69 -13.65
N PHE A 163 0.34 -10.45 -14.07
CA PHE A 163 0.96 -9.83 -15.25
C PHE A 163 2.49 -9.81 -15.17
N VAL A 164 3.09 -9.53 -14.01
CA VAL A 164 4.56 -9.58 -13.90
C VAL A 164 5.14 -10.99 -14.06
N GLN A 165 4.34 -12.05 -13.85
CA GLN A 165 4.81 -13.41 -14.11
C GLN A 165 4.76 -13.73 -15.60
N ILE A 166 3.64 -13.40 -16.27
CA ILE A 166 3.31 -13.95 -17.60
C ILE A 166 3.18 -12.92 -18.72
N GLU A 167 3.40 -11.64 -18.41
CA GLU A 167 3.41 -10.50 -19.35
C GLU A 167 2.10 -10.29 -20.14
N SER A 168 1.00 -10.85 -19.64
CA SER A 168 -0.35 -10.74 -20.20
C SER A 168 -1.41 -10.68 -19.11
N ILE A 169 -2.62 -10.22 -19.47
CA ILE A 169 -3.74 -10.12 -18.53
C ILE A 169 -4.44 -11.48 -18.45
N ASP A 170 -4.37 -12.10 -17.28
CA ASP A 170 -5.02 -13.38 -17.02
C ASP A 170 -6.49 -13.23 -16.59
N GLY A 171 -7.33 -14.13 -17.10
CA GLY A 171 -8.77 -14.13 -16.81
C GLY A 171 -9.08 -14.57 -15.38
N LEU A 172 -8.37 -15.58 -14.86
CA LEU A 172 -8.59 -16.07 -13.50
C LEU A 172 -8.14 -15.03 -12.46
N ALA A 173 -6.96 -14.42 -12.63
CA ALA A 173 -6.48 -13.33 -11.80
C ALA A 173 -7.45 -12.13 -11.80
N SER A 174 -8.04 -11.81 -12.95
CA SER A 174 -9.06 -10.76 -13.07
C SER A 174 -10.30 -11.07 -12.23
N VAL A 175 -10.80 -12.31 -12.27
CA VAL A 175 -11.95 -12.75 -11.46
C VAL A 175 -11.59 -12.79 -9.98
N LEU A 176 -10.44 -13.34 -9.61
CA LEU A 176 -9.97 -13.44 -8.23
C LEU A 176 -9.69 -12.07 -7.59
N SER A 177 -9.40 -11.05 -8.41
CA SER A 177 -9.19 -9.69 -7.91
C SER A 177 -10.45 -9.08 -7.26
N ILE A 178 -11.64 -9.56 -7.63
CA ILE A 178 -12.92 -9.07 -7.08
C ILE A 178 -13.06 -9.46 -5.59
N PRO A 179 -13.06 -10.75 -5.19
CA PRO A 179 -13.15 -11.10 -3.78
C PRO A 179 -11.96 -10.57 -2.97
N VAL A 180 -10.75 -10.53 -3.54
CA VAL A 180 -9.58 -9.93 -2.87
C VAL A 180 -9.79 -8.44 -2.59
N GLY A 181 -10.28 -7.69 -3.58
CA GLY A 181 -10.62 -6.28 -3.42
C GLY A 181 -11.72 -6.05 -2.38
N LEU A 182 -12.76 -6.88 -2.37
CA LEU A 182 -13.82 -6.81 -1.36
C LEU A 182 -13.28 -7.08 0.06
N PHE A 183 -12.37 -8.04 0.24
CA PHE A 183 -11.73 -8.27 1.53
C PHE A 183 -10.81 -7.13 1.95
N ALA A 184 -10.07 -6.52 1.02
CA ALA A 184 -9.25 -5.34 1.30
C ALA A 184 -10.14 -4.15 1.74
N THR A 185 -11.28 -3.95 1.07
CA THR A 185 -12.27 -2.93 1.45
C THR A 185 -12.90 -3.24 2.81
N ALA A 186 -13.24 -4.49 3.10
CA ALA A 186 -13.75 -4.89 4.41
C ALA A 186 -12.73 -4.62 5.54
N LEU A 187 -11.44 -4.84 5.28
CA LEU A 187 -10.36 -4.50 6.22
C LEU A 187 -10.31 -2.99 6.48
N LEU A 188 -10.50 -2.15 5.46
CA LEU A 188 -10.57 -0.70 5.62
C LEU A 188 -11.73 -0.30 6.54
N VAL A 189 -12.92 -0.86 6.33
CA VAL A 189 -14.14 -0.52 7.10
C VAL A 189 -14.01 -0.87 8.58
N VAL A 190 -13.27 -1.93 8.92
CA VAL A 190 -13.10 -2.38 10.32
C VAL A 190 -11.97 -1.63 11.06
N ASN A 191 -11.10 -0.91 10.35
CA ASN A 191 -9.87 -0.29 10.86
C ASN A 191 -10.07 1.15 11.36
#